data_AF-A0A1Y2F0T3-F1
#
_entry.id   AF-A0A1Y2F0T3-F1
#
_cell.length_a   1.000
_cell.length_b   1.000
_cell.length_c   1.000
_cell.angle_alpha   90.00
_cell.angle_beta   90.00
_cell.angle_gamma   90.00
#
_symmetry.space_group_name_H-M   'P 1'
#
loop_
_entity.id
_entity.type
_entity.pdbx_description
1 polymer ?
#
loop_
_entity_poly.entity_id
_entity_poly.type
_entity_poly.pdbx_seq_one_letter_code
_entity_poly.pdbx_strand_id
1 'polypeptide(L)'
;MLSKAELEELQLDKKYFIQNGTDASNIQWLFSRGTNFDCYIQYLDSLNDENKLDNKINTIRTIIYAIFKPLQFTFFYWSILVFILNKFDFKKPVMKIILAHMIFRSLGDILDKLGDLMPRYYSNTFDENTKTYVCNYNASSAEMHPLKWVLTRQLGIFLWITGEIIADWYPLIRTREIVYKKASIWFVYVTCVIFNLAKVSLIILHFTLQPSQLYDKHGAFNKKHINNFYFIYWAIQLGIIYASVLYDISIYLVLKNKNYENLEFSFEEIRTSISNLQYFIIFIDQILLHISNNKRSRIYTVFNFTYNK
;
A
#
# COMPACT_ATOMS: atom_id res chain seq x y z
N MET A 1 7.66 27.37 31.03
CA MET A 1 9.12 27.49 30.91
C MET A 1 9.77 26.34 31.63
N LEU A 2 10.71 25.65 30.98
CA LEU A 2 11.48 24.56 31.58
C LEU A 2 12.37 25.09 32.70
N SER A 3 12.42 24.37 33.82
CA SER A 3 13.34 24.64 34.93
C SER A 3 14.78 24.23 34.57
N LYS A 4 15.77 24.77 35.29
CA LYS A 4 17.19 24.40 35.07
C LYS A 4 17.45 22.91 35.26
N ALA A 5 16.80 22.29 36.24
CA ALA A 5 16.92 20.86 36.51
C ALA A 5 16.38 20.02 35.34
N GLU A 6 15.23 20.41 34.77
CA GLU A 6 14.69 19.74 33.57
C GLU A 6 15.61 19.92 32.36
N LEU A 7 16.22 21.10 32.18
CA LEU A 7 17.19 21.33 31.10
C LEU A 7 18.44 20.45 31.25
N GLU A 8 18.93 20.25 32.47
CA GLU A 8 20.05 19.35 32.76
C GLU A 8 19.70 17.88 32.47
N GLU A 9 18.49 17.44 32.83
CA GLU A 9 17.99 16.10 32.52
C GLU A 9 17.89 15.89 31.00
N LEU A 10 17.38 16.87 30.26
CA LEU A 10 17.24 16.80 28.81
C LEU A 10 18.59 16.71 28.08
N GLN A 11 19.70 17.16 28.66
CA GLN A 11 21.03 16.97 28.06
C GLN A 11 21.38 15.49 27.87
N LEU A 12 20.82 14.58 28.68
CA LEU A 12 21.01 13.14 28.51
C LEU A 12 20.39 12.61 27.20
N ASP A 13 19.36 13.28 26.69
CA ASP A 13 18.69 12.95 25.44
C ASP A 13 19.43 13.46 24.20
N LYS A 14 20.41 14.35 24.37
CA LYS A 14 21.22 14.91 23.27
C LYS A 14 21.88 13.83 22.39
N LYS A 15 22.20 12.67 22.97
CA LYS A 15 22.78 11.51 22.25
C LYS A 15 21.86 10.90 21.18
N TYR A 16 20.56 11.17 21.22
CA TYR A 16 19.59 10.69 20.23
C TYR A 16 19.42 11.65 19.04
N PHE A 17 20.22 12.72 18.98
CA PHE A 17 20.17 13.73 17.92
C PHE A 17 21.42 13.66 17.04
N ILE A 18 21.24 13.91 15.74
CA ILE A 18 22.32 13.88 14.74
C ILE A 18 22.67 15.32 14.35
N GLN A 19 23.52 15.97 15.16
CA GLN A 19 23.79 17.41 15.04
C GLN A 19 24.65 17.80 13.81
N ASN A 20 25.39 16.86 13.22
CA ASN A 20 26.31 17.13 12.10
C ASN A 20 25.97 16.39 10.80
N GLY A 21 24.83 15.68 10.74
CA GLY A 21 24.25 15.07 9.53
C GLY A 21 25.07 13.99 8.77
N THR A 22 26.40 14.06 8.75
CA THR A 22 27.23 13.33 7.77
C THR A 22 27.78 12.01 8.28
N ASP A 23 27.96 11.85 9.59
CA ASP A 23 28.72 10.72 10.15
C ASP A 23 27.83 9.66 10.81
N ALA A 24 26.51 9.84 10.78
CA ALA A 24 25.56 8.92 11.40
C ALA A 24 25.23 7.74 10.47
N SER A 25 25.29 6.53 11.02
CA SER A 25 24.82 5.32 10.36
C SER A 25 23.32 5.35 10.07
N ASN A 26 22.86 4.56 9.09
CA ASN A 26 21.43 4.45 8.77
C ASN A 26 20.58 4.03 9.99
N ILE A 27 21.12 3.19 10.89
CA ILE A 27 20.42 2.78 12.12
C ILE A 27 20.28 3.96 13.09
N GLN A 28 21.31 4.79 13.24
CA GLN A 28 21.21 6.00 14.05
C GLN A 28 20.17 6.96 13.49
N TRP A 29 20.11 7.13 12.16
CA TRP A 29 19.05 7.92 11.52
C TRP A 29 17.66 7.39 11.85
N LEU A 30 17.43 6.08 11.78
CA LEU A 30 16.15 5.45 12.10
C LEU A 30 15.71 5.76 13.54
N PHE A 31 16.60 5.66 14.52
CA PHE A 31 16.25 5.87 15.93
C PHE A 31 16.52 7.30 16.42
N SER A 32 16.88 8.22 15.53
CA SER A 32 17.09 9.63 15.88
C SER A 32 15.77 10.33 16.18
N ARG A 33 15.81 11.28 17.12
CA ARG A 33 14.67 12.17 17.39
C ARG A 33 14.68 13.42 16.52
N GLY A 34 15.83 13.75 15.92
CA GLY A 34 16.01 14.95 15.13
C GLY A 34 17.46 15.20 14.78
N THR A 35 17.68 16.27 14.03
CA THR A 35 19.00 16.81 13.69
C THR A 35 19.35 18.04 14.53
N ASN A 36 18.35 18.69 15.18
CA ASN A 36 18.58 19.85 16.03
C ASN A 36 17.98 19.64 17.44
N PHE A 37 18.85 19.62 18.45
CA PHE A 37 18.46 19.46 19.86
C PHE A 37 17.84 20.74 20.44
N ASP A 38 18.31 21.92 20.04
CA ASP A 38 17.76 23.19 20.52
C ASP A 38 16.32 23.38 20.01
N CYS A 39 16.02 22.90 18.79
CA CYS A 39 14.66 22.81 18.27
C CYS A 39 13.75 21.93 19.15
N TYR A 40 14.28 20.87 19.74
CA TYR A 40 13.55 20.02 20.67
C TYR A 40 13.27 20.74 22.00
N ILE A 41 14.27 21.44 22.55
CA ILE A 41 14.09 22.25 23.76
C ILE A 41 13.06 23.35 23.54
N GLN A 42 13.17 24.10 22.43
CA GLN A 42 12.22 25.16 22.08
C GLN A 42 10.79 24.61 21.95
N TYR A 43 10.64 23.43 21.36
CA TYR A 43 9.36 22.77 21.25
C TYR A 43 8.79 22.40 22.64
N LEU A 44 9.59 21.78 23.51
CA LEU A 44 9.16 21.42 24.87
C LEU A 44 8.79 22.65 25.70
N ASP A 45 9.53 23.75 25.55
CA ASP A 45 9.23 25.01 26.25
C ASP A 45 7.92 25.64 25.79
N SER A 46 7.53 25.42 24.52
CA SER A 46 6.27 25.90 23.96
C SER A 46 5.02 25.11 24.40
N LEU A 47 5.20 23.95 25.06
CA LEU A 47 4.11 23.08 25.47
C LEU A 47 3.48 23.50 26.80
N ASN A 48 2.17 23.80 26.77
CA ASN A 48 1.34 23.84 27.96
C ASN A 48 0.91 22.41 28.39
N ASP A 49 0.32 22.28 29.57
CA ASP A 49 -0.09 20.96 30.10
C ASP A 49 -1.25 20.33 29.32
N GLU A 50 -2.13 21.14 28.74
CA GLU A 50 -3.19 20.69 27.84
C GLU A 50 -2.61 20.01 26.59
N ASN A 51 -1.64 20.64 25.92
CA ASN A 51 -0.98 20.08 24.75
C ASN A 51 -0.23 18.77 25.09
N LYS A 52 0.36 18.67 26.30
CA LYS A 52 0.99 17.42 26.76
C LYS A 52 -0.03 16.30 26.91
N LEU A 53 -1.21 16.60 27.46
CA LEU A 53 -2.30 15.65 27.60
C LEU A 53 -2.86 15.23 26.23
N ASP A 54 -3.09 16.19 25.33
CA ASP A 54 -3.57 15.93 23.98
C ASP A 54 -2.62 15.05 23.17
N ASN A 55 -1.31 15.24 23.33
CA ASN A 55 -0.30 14.37 22.70
C ASN A 55 -0.41 12.91 23.16
N LYS A 56 -0.68 12.68 24.45
CA LYS A 56 -0.89 11.33 25.00
C LYS A 56 -2.19 10.72 24.46
N ILE A 57 -3.27 11.50 24.44
CA ILE A 57 -4.56 11.06 23.90
C ILE A 57 -4.44 10.71 22.40
N ASN A 58 -3.76 11.55 21.62
CA ASN A 58 -3.55 11.33 20.19
C ASN A 58 -2.71 10.07 19.92
N THR A 59 -1.71 9.78 20.75
CA THR A 59 -0.94 8.52 20.67
C THR A 59 -1.85 7.31 20.85
N ILE A 60 -2.66 7.27 21.92
CA ILE A 60 -3.58 6.16 22.21
C ILE A 60 -4.61 6.02 21.08
N ARG A 61 -5.21 7.13 20.65
CA ARG A 61 -6.18 7.16 19.55
C ARG A 61 -5.59 6.58 18.26
N THR A 62 -4.35 6.92 17.95
CA THR A 62 -3.66 6.44 16.76
C THR A 62 -3.43 4.93 16.82
N ILE A 63 -3.02 4.38 17.97
CA ILE A 63 -2.87 2.93 18.18
C ILE A 63 -4.21 2.22 17.95
N ILE A 64 -5.28 2.72 18.56
CA ILE A 64 -6.63 2.17 18.40
C ILE A 64 -7.02 2.20 16.91
N TYR A 65 -6.87 3.34 16.24
CA TYR A 65 -7.19 3.46 14.82
C TYR A 65 -6.36 2.55 13.92
N ALA A 66 -5.08 2.33 14.23
CA ALA A 66 -4.24 1.39 13.51
C ALA A 66 -4.79 -0.05 13.63
N ILE A 67 -5.18 -0.48 14.84
CA ILE A 67 -5.77 -1.81 15.07
C ILE A 67 -7.09 -1.99 14.29
N PHE A 68 -7.89 -0.94 14.15
CA PHE A 68 -9.16 -0.97 13.43
C PHE A 68 -9.03 -0.83 11.90
N LYS A 69 -7.84 -0.55 11.36
CA LYS A 69 -7.64 -0.39 9.90
C LYS A 69 -8.10 -1.57 9.04
N PRO A 70 -7.85 -2.84 9.40
CA PRO A 70 -8.30 -3.98 8.62
C PRO A 70 -9.82 -4.01 8.41
N LEU A 71 -10.60 -3.50 9.37
CA LEU A 71 -12.06 -3.44 9.28
C LEU A 71 -12.55 -2.26 8.43
N GLN A 72 -11.75 -1.19 8.31
CA GLN A 72 -12.04 -0.01 7.49
C GLN A 72 -11.64 -0.20 6.02
N PHE A 73 -10.89 -1.25 5.73
CA PHE A 73 -10.49 -1.57 4.37
C PHE A 73 -11.72 -1.78 3.49
N THR A 74 -11.83 -1.03 2.38
CA THR A 74 -13.02 -0.99 1.52
C THR A 74 -13.47 -2.39 1.07
N PHE A 75 -12.53 -3.32 0.91
CA PHE A 75 -12.81 -4.67 0.42
C PHE A 75 -12.98 -5.71 1.54
N PHE A 76 -12.93 -5.31 2.82
CA PHE A 76 -13.08 -6.21 3.96
C PHE A 76 -14.43 -6.94 3.92
N TYR A 77 -15.53 -6.18 3.78
CA TYR A 77 -16.88 -6.75 3.74
C TYR A 77 -17.09 -7.67 2.54
N TRP A 78 -16.56 -7.29 1.37
CA TRP A 78 -16.63 -8.10 0.16
C TRP A 78 -15.82 -9.41 0.30
N SER A 79 -14.66 -9.35 0.92
CA SER A 79 -13.82 -10.53 1.18
C SER A 79 -14.53 -11.51 2.12
N ILE A 80 -15.13 -11.02 3.20
CA ILE A 80 -15.94 -11.84 4.11
C ILE A 80 -17.12 -12.49 3.36
N LEU A 81 -17.82 -11.72 2.52
CA LEU A 81 -18.93 -12.25 1.74
C LEU A 81 -18.50 -13.40 0.82
N VAL A 82 -17.37 -13.25 0.11
CA VAL A 82 -16.79 -14.31 -0.72
C VAL A 82 -16.40 -15.52 0.14
N PHE A 83 -15.91 -15.29 1.37
CA PHE A 83 -15.58 -16.37 2.30
C PHE A 83 -16.81 -17.14 2.76
N ILE A 84 -17.90 -16.44 3.11
CA ILE A 84 -19.18 -17.05 3.48
C ILE A 84 -19.76 -17.86 2.31
N LEU A 85 -19.77 -17.29 1.09
CA LEU A 85 -20.27 -17.98 -0.11
C LEU A 85 -19.49 -19.27 -0.42
N ASN A 86 -18.19 -19.29 -0.13
CA ASN A 86 -17.36 -20.47 -0.28
C ASN A 86 -17.31 -21.37 0.97
N LYS A 87 -18.18 -21.13 1.96
CA LYS A 87 -18.23 -21.86 3.23
C LYS A 87 -16.85 -21.94 3.92
N PHE A 88 -16.06 -20.87 3.78
CA PHE A 88 -14.68 -20.77 4.30
C PHE A 88 -13.76 -21.91 3.82
N ASP A 89 -13.99 -22.47 2.63
CA ASP A 89 -13.13 -23.51 2.06
C ASP A 89 -11.83 -22.93 1.47
N PHE A 90 -10.85 -22.67 2.34
CA PHE A 90 -9.53 -22.16 1.98
C PHE A 90 -8.63 -23.18 1.24
N LYS A 91 -9.14 -24.38 0.92
CA LYS A 91 -8.41 -25.32 0.04
C LYS A 91 -8.39 -24.83 -1.40
N LYS A 92 -9.41 -24.07 -1.82
CA LYS A 92 -9.52 -23.52 -3.17
C LYS A 92 -8.42 -22.46 -3.45
N PRO A 93 -7.75 -22.49 -4.60
CA PRO A 93 -6.69 -21.52 -4.94
C PRO A 93 -7.14 -20.06 -4.86
N VAL A 94 -8.34 -19.76 -5.37
CA VAL A 94 -8.93 -18.40 -5.35
C VAL A 94 -9.07 -17.87 -3.92
N MET A 95 -9.50 -18.71 -2.99
CA MET A 95 -9.67 -18.34 -1.59
C MET A 95 -8.35 -17.99 -0.90
N LYS A 96 -7.27 -18.70 -1.25
CA LYS A 96 -5.91 -18.41 -0.74
C LYS A 96 -5.40 -17.06 -1.25
N ILE A 97 -5.65 -16.74 -2.52
CA ILE A 97 -5.27 -15.45 -3.12
C ILE A 97 -5.97 -14.29 -2.42
N ILE A 98 -7.30 -14.39 -2.26
CA ILE A 98 -8.10 -13.34 -1.61
C ILE A 98 -7.66 -13.14 -0.16
N LEU A 99 -7.45 -14.23 0.59
CA LEU A 99 -6.97 -14.16 1.97
C LEU A 99 -5.58 -13.52 2.06
N ALA A 100 -4.64 -13.94 1.21
CA ALA A 100 -3.30 -13.38 1.19
C ALA A 100 -3.31 -11.88 0.82
N HIS A 101 -4.05 -11.49 -0.23
CA HIS A 101 -4.25 -10.09 -0.60
C HIS A 101 -4.78 -9.27 0.59
N MET A 102 -5.84 -9.75 1.26
CA MET A 102 -6.45 -9.08 2.40
C MET A 102 -5.45 -8.89 3.55
N ILE A 103 -4.65 -9.92 3.88
CA ILE A 103 -3.64 -9.85 4.93
C ILE A 103 -2.57 -8.82 4.59
N PHE A 104 -1.94 -8.93 3.42
CA PHE A 104 -0.85 -8.04 3.02
C PHE A 104 -1.31 -6.58 2.91
N ARG A 105 -2.50 -6.35 2.33
CA ARG A 105 -3.06 -5.00 2.18
C ARG A 105 -3.39 -4.38 3.55
N SER A 106 -4.01 -5.15 4.44
CA SER A 106 -4.35 -4.70 5.80
C SER A 106 -3.11 -4.41 6.64
N LEU A 107 -2.05 -5.23 6.53
CA LEU A 107 -0.79 -4.99 7.23
C LEU A 107 -0.12 -3.69 6.74
N GLY A 108 -0.13 -3.43 5.44
CA GLY A 108 0.35 -2.15 4.91
C GLY A 108 -0.45 -0.95 5.45
N ASP A 109 -1.78 -1.05 5.53
CA ASP A 109 -2.63 0.01 6.09
C ASP A 109 -2.36 0.26 7.59
N ILE A 110 -2.09 -0.82 8.34
CA ILE A 110 -1.67 -0.73 9.74
C ILE A 110 -0.33 -0.01 9.85
N LEU A 111 0.68 -0.40 9.06
CA LEU A 111 2.00 0.24 9.10
C LEU A 111 1.94 1.72 8.73
N ASP A 112 1.17 2.08 7.70
CA ASP A 112 0.94 3.47 7.31
C ASP A 112 0.33 4.27 8.48
N LYS A 113 -0.70 3.71 9.14
CA LYS A 113 -1.35 4.37 10.27
C LYS A 113 -0.45 4.46 11.51
N LEU A 114 0.40 3.47 11.77
CA LEU A 114 1.41 3.52 12.83
C LEU A 114 2.44 4.63 12.58
N GLY A 115 2.62 5.05 11.33
CA GLY A 115 3.42 6.23 10.97
C GLY A 115 2.96 7.53 11.67
N ASP A 116 1.68 7.64 12.00
CA ASP A 116 1.13 8.80 12.71
C ASP A 116 1.57 8.89 14.18
N LEU A 117 2.15 7.82 14.74
CA LEU A 117 2.80 7.85 16.06
C LEU A 117 4.09 8.69 16.06
N MET A 118 4.58 9.06 14.88
CA MET A 118 5.76 9.87 14.65
C MET A 118 5.40 11.22 13.99
N PRO A 119 4.60 12.09 14.65
CA PRO A 119 4.15 13.35 14.05
C PRO A 119 5.25 14.43 14.04
N ARG A 120 6.37 14.21 14.73
CA ARG A 120 7.40 15.21 14.98
C ARG A 120 8.78 14.67 14.70
N TYR A 121 9.60 15.51 14.09
CA TYR A 121 11.02 15.28 13.91
C TYR A 121 11.73 16.63 13.97
N TYR A 122 12.65 16.80 14.91
CA TYR A 122 13.22 18.11 15.25
C TYR A 122 14.38 18.44 14.31
N SER A 123 14.14 19.29 13.31
CA SER A 123 15.09 19.55 12.24
C SER A 123 15.23 21.04 11.91
N ASN A 124 16.26 21.36 11.14
CA ASN A 124 16.45 22.69 10.58
C ASN A 124 15.65 22.84 9.28
N THR A 125 15.12 24.02 9.01
CA THR A 125 14.59 24.43 7.71
C THR A 125 15.33 25.69 7.29
N PHE A 126 15.78 25.74 6.05
CA PHE A 126 16.35 26.97 5.49
C PHE A 126 15.23 27.91 5.05
N ASP A 127 15.16 29.10 5.65
CA ASP A 127 14.24 30.16 5.23
C ASP A 127 14.92 31.03 4.17
N GLU A 128 14.37 31.03 2.96
CA GLU A 128 14.92 31.78 1.83
C GLU A 128 14.86 33.30 2.04
N ASN A 129 13.91 33.79 2.84
CA ASN A 129 13.71 35.23 3.06
C ASN A 129 14.79 35.79 4.00
N THR A 130 15.01 35.11 5.13
CA THR A 130 16.00 35.54 6.13
C THR A 130 17.39 35.01 5.86
N LYS A 131 17.52 34.00 4.97
CA LYS A 131 18.75 33.24 4.71
C LYS A 131 19.32 32.60 5.98
N THR A 132 18.44 32.24 6.92
CA THR A 132 18.81 31.59 8.18
C THR A 132 18.13 30.24 8.33
N TYR A 133 18.72 29.39 9.17
CA TYR A 133 18.08 28.13 9.57
C TYR A 133 17.11 28.41 10.72
N VAL A 134 15.87 27.96 10.53
CA VAL A 134 14.79 28.06 11.50
C VAL A 134 14.40 26.67 11.96
N CYS A 135 14.03 26.54 13.23
CA CYS A 135 13.55 25.30 13.81
C CYS A 135 12.24 24.84 13.17
N ASN A 136 12.19 23.58 12.72
CA ASN A 136 10.97 22.91 12.31
C ASN A 136 10.84 21.56 13.02
N TYR A 137 9.79 21.42 13.83
CA TYR A 137 9.52 20.22 14.61
C TYR A 137 8.35 19.39 14.07
N ASN A 138 7.60 19.88 13.07
CA ASN A 138 6.44 19.17 12.54
C ASN A 138 6.85 18.30 11.35
N ALA A 139 6.60 17.00 11.43
CA ALA A 139 6.78 16.05 10.33
C ALA A 139 5.46 15.88 9.57
N SER A 140 5.08 16.91 8.81
CA SER A 140 3.82 16.95 8.06
C SER A 140 3.74 15.89 6.96
N SER A 141 4.89 15.42 6.47
CA SER A 141 4.98 14.37 5.47
C SER A 141 5.77 13.15 6.01
N ALA A 142 5.59 11.99 5.38
CA ALA A 142 6.21 10.74 5.83
C ALA A 142 7.75 10.77 5.72
N GLU A 143 8.26 11.52 4.76
CA GLU A 143 9.67 11.69 4.42
C GLU A 143 10.42 12.49 5.48
N MET A 144 9.73 13.32 6.26
CA MET A 144 10.35 14.17 7.28
C MET A 144 10.75 13.40 8.53
N HIS A 145 10.28 12.17 8.74
CA HIS A 145 10.75 11.36 9.86
C HIS A 145 11.38 10.07 9.33
N PRO A 146 12.70 9.84 9.54
CA PRO A 146 13.42 8.66 9.03
C PRO A 146 12.73 7.32 9.30
N LEU A 147 12.33 7.07 10.55
CA LEU A 147 11.59 5.84 10.90
C LEU A 147 10.21 5.77 10.26
N LYS A 148 9.46 6.88 10.23
CA LYS A 148 8.16 6.97 9.56
C LYS A 148 8.30 6.64 8.07
N TRP A 149 9.29 7.20 7.40
CA TRP A 149 9.61 6.90 6.01
C TRP A 149 9.83 5.40 5.79
N VAL A 150 10.70 4.76 6.59
CA VAL A 150 10.93 3.31 6.44
C VAL A 150 9.68 2.49 6.75
N LEU A 151 8.96 2.84 7.82
CA LEU A 151 7.77 2.11 8.23
C LEU A 151 6.66 2.20 7.17
N THR A 152 6.32 3.40 6.72
CA THR A 152 5.16 3.61 5.83
C THR A 152 5.53 3.46 4.36
N ARG A 153 6.68 4.01 3.93
CA ARG A 153 7.06 4.08 2.51
C ARG A 153 7.93 2.93 2.04
N GLN A 154 8.68 2.27 2.90
CA GLN A 154 9.42 1.06 2.49
C GLN A 154 8.62 -0.20 2.84
N LEU A 155 8.36 -0.44 4.12
CA LEU A 155 7.65 -1.64 4.57
C LEU A 155 6.16 -1.61 4.21
N GLY A 156 5.47 -0.49 4.46
CA GLY A 156 4.04 -0.34 4.13
C GLY A 156 3.78 -0.53 2.63
N ILE A 157 4.53 0.16 1.77
CA ILE A 157 4.43 0.02 0.31
C ILE A 157 4.82 -1.37 -0.17
N PHE A 158 5.87 -1.99 0.39
CA PHE A 158 6.22 -3.38 0.08
C PHE A 158 5.04 -4.32 0.33
N LEU A 159 4.40 -4.22 1.49
CA LEU A 159 3.24 -5.05 1.84
C LEU A 159 2.05 -4.77 0.93
N TRP A 160 1.74 -3.50 0.67
CA TRP A 160 0.67 -3.10 -0.24
C TRP A 160 0.87 -3.65 -1.65
N ILE A 161 2.02 -3.39 -2.26
CA ILE A 161 2.31 -3.83 -3.63
C ILE A 161 2.37 -5.36 -3.71
N THR A 162 2.92 -6.03 -2.69
CA THR A 162 2.91 -7.50 -2.64
C THR A 162 1.48 -8.04 -2.62
N GLY A 163 0.59 -7.43 -1.82
CA GLY A 163 -0.83 -7.78 -1.81
C GLY A 163 -1.50 -7.57 -3.17
N GLU A 164 -1.18 -6.50 -3.88
CA GLU A 164 -1.69 -6.26 -5.24
C GLU A 164 -1.15 -7.28 -6.25
N ILE A 165 0.16 -7.55 -6.25
CA ILE A 165 0.77 -8.56 -7.14
C ILE A 165 0.07 -9.90 -6.95
N ILE A 166 -0.17 -10.33 -5.71
CA ILE A 166 -0.90 -11.57 -5.42
C ILE A 166 -2.30 -11.56 -6.05
N ALA A 167 -3.03 -10.45 -5.95
CA ALA A 167 -4.35 -10.31 -6.56
C ALA A 167 -4.31 -10.31 -8.09
N ASP A 168 -3.26 -9.78 -8.72
CA ASP A 168 -3.10 -9.74 -10.17
C ASP A 168 -2.97 -11.14 -10.82
N TRP A 169 -2.61 -12.17 -10.03
CA TRP A 169 -2.62 -13.56 -10.48
C TRP A 169 -4.03 -14.16 -10.61
N TYR A 170 -5.03 -13.56 -9.98
CA TYR A 170 -6.40 -14.09 -10.00
C TYR A 170 -6.98 -14.14 -11.44
N PRO A 171 -6.98 -13.06 -12.24
CA PRO A 171 -7.49 -13.10 -13.61
C PRO A 171 -6.78 -14.15 -14.47
N LEU A 172 -5.45 -14.24 -14.38
CA LEU A 172 -4.65 -15.23 -15.11
C LEU A 172 -5.05 -16.67 -14.80
N ILE A 173 -5.27 -17.01 -13.52
CA ILE A 173 -5.72 -18.34 -13.11
C ILE A 173 -7.11 -18.64 -13.67
N ARG A 174 -8.03 -17.66 -13.66
CA ARG A 174 -9.39 -17.85 -14.20
C ARG A 174 -9.40 -17.98 -15.72
N THR A 175 -8.64 -17.16 -16.43
CA THR A 175 -8.48 -17.29 -17.89
C THR A 175 -7.90 -18.67 -18.26
N ARG A 176 -6.97 -19.19 -17.46
CA ARG A 176 -6.42 -20.55 -17.64
C ARG A 176 -7.46 -21.65 -17.51
N GLU A 177 -8.39 -21.53 -16.58
CA GLU A 177 -9.46 -22.52 -16.40
C GLU A 177 -10.46 -22.51 -17.57
N ILE A 178 -10.68 -21.35 -18.20
CA ILE A 178 -11.63 -21.19 -19.31
C ILE A 178 -11.01 -21.60 -20.66
N VAL A 179 -9.72 -21.33 -20.87
CA VAL A 179 -9.06 -21.48 -22.17
C VAL A 179 -8.42 -22.86 -22.32
N TYR A 180 -9.01 -23.72 -23.15
CA TYR A 180 -8.46 -25.05 -23.46
C TYR A 180 -7.17 -25.05 -24.30
N LYS A 181 -6.97 -24.06 -25.20
CA LYS A 181 -5.77 -24.01 -26.08
C LYS A 181 -4.62 -23.27 -25.39
N LYS A 182 -3.53 -23.99 -25.12
CA LYS A 182 -2.34 -23.47 -24.41
C LYS A 182 -1.55 -22.38 -25.15
N ALA A 183 -1.68 -22.25 -26.47
CA ALA A 183 -0.88 -21.29 -27.24
C ALA A 183 -1.31 -19.83 -27.01
N SER A 184 -2.62 -19.55 -26.90
CA SER A 184 -3.11 -18.18 -26.75
C SER A 184 -2.91 -17.59 -25.36
N ILE A 185 -2.87 -18.43 -24.32
CA ILE A 185 -2.70 -17.96 -22.93
C ILE A 185 -1.27 -17.46 -22.65
N TRP A 186 -0.28 -17.87 -23.45
CA TRP A 186 1.10 -17.45 -23.25
C TRP A 186 1.26 -15.92 -23.29
N PHE A 187 0.52 -15.23 -24.16
CA PHE A 187 0.52 -13.76 -24.20
C PHE A 187 0.04 -13.13 -22.89
N VAL A 188 -0.98 -13.71 -22.24
CA VAL A 188 -1.51 -13.25 -20.95
C VAL A 188 -0.48 -13.45 -19.83
N TYR A 189 0.28 -14.56 -19.88
CA TYR A 189 1.40 -14.78 -18.96
C TYR A 189 2.49 -13.71 -19.11
N VAL A 190 2.89 -13.40 -20.35
CA VAL A 190 3.94 -12.40 -20.61
C VAL A 190 3.52 -11.01 -20.13
N THR A 191 2.30 -10.56 -20.47
CA THR A 191 1.79 -9.25 -20.03
C THR A 191 1.60 -9.17 -18.53
N CYS A 192 1.13 -10.24 -17.87
CA CYS A 192 1.04 -10.32 -16.41
C CYS A 192 2.41 -10.20 -15.74
N VAL A 193 3.43 -10.88 -16.27
CA VAL A 193 4.81 -10.78 -15.76
C VAL A 193 5.35 -9.36 -15.93
N ILE A 194 5.17 -8.73 -17.09
CA ILE A 194 5.60 -7.35 -17.33
C ILE A 194 4.91 -6.38 -16.36
N PHE A 195 3.60 -6.54 -16.16
CA PHE A 195 2.82 -5.73 -15.22
C PHE A 195 3.32 -5.86 -13.78
N ASN A 196 3.54 -7.09 -13.30
CA ASN A 196 4.08 -7.34 -11.97
C ASN A 196 5.53 -6.86 -11.81
N LEU A 197 6.37 -6.99 -12.84
CA LEU A 197 7.74 -6.46 -12.82
C LEU A 197 7.76 -4.93 -12.71
N ALA A 198 6.83 -4.23 -13.38
CA ALA A 198 6.68 -2.79 -13.23
C ALA A 198 6.35 -2.41 -11.76
N LYS A 199 5.49 -3.18 -11.08
CA LYS A 199 5.21 -3.00 -9.64
C LYS A 199 6.43 -3.29 -8.75
N VAL A 200 7.21 -4.33 -9.05
CA VAL A 200 8.46 -4.62 -8.33
C VAL A 200 9.47 -3.49 -8.48
N SER A 201 9.55 -2.85 -9.65
CA SER A 201 10.43 -1.69 -9.85
C SER A 201 10.09 -0.52 -8.90
N LEU A 202 8.80 -0.35 -8.57
CA LEU A 202 8.34 0.65 -7.60
C LEU A 202 8.78 0.31 -6.18
N ILE A 203 8.77 -0.97 -5.79
CA ILE A 203 9.32 -1.42 -4.51
C ILE A 203 10.82 -1.08 -4.47
N ILE A 204 11.57 -1.49 -5.50
CA ILE A 204 13.02 -1.25 -5.58
C ILE A 204 13.32 0.25 -5.42
N LEU A 205 12.59 1.12 -6.12
CA LEU A 205 12.76 2.57 -6.01
C LEU A 205 12.68 3.04 -4.54
N HIS A 206 11.66 2.66 -3.77
CA HIS A 206 11.53 3.10 -2.37
C HIS A 206 12.67 2.61 -1.46
N PHE A 207 13.25 1.44 -1.74
CA PHE A 207 14.40 0.93 -1.01
C PHE A 207 15.73 1.58 -1.43
N THR A 208 15.80 2.23 -2.59
CA THR A 208 17.02 2.97 -3.01
C THR A 208 17.23 4.27 -2.24
N LEU A 209 16.14 4.92 -1.79
CA LEU A 209 16.23 6.15 -0.99
C LEU A 209 16.42 5.81 0.49
N GLN A 210 17.65 6.02 0.98
CA GLN A 210 18.02 5.72 2.36
C GLN A 210 17.64 6.85 3.32
N PRO A 211 17.41 6.56 4.62
CA PRO A 211 17.03 7.59 5.59
C PRO A 211 18.08 8.70 5.76
N SER A 212 19.36 8.38 5.58
CA SER A 212 20.47 9.34 5.63
C SER A 212 20.45 10.37 4.49
N GLN A 213 19.75 10.09 3.39
CA GLN A 213 19.66 10.98 2.22
C GLN A 213 18.47 11.95 2.31
N LEU A 214 17.60 11.80 3.32
CA LEU A 214 16.44 12.67 3.53
C LEU A 214 16.85 14.08 3.98
N TYR A 215 18.04 14.20 4.58
CA TYR A 215 18.57 15.42 5.17
C TYR A 215 19.91 15.80 4.54
N ASP A 216 20.20 17.09 4.51
CA ASP A 216 21.50 17.61 4.10
C ASP A 216 22.52 17.59 5.26
N LYS A 217 23.75 18.00 4.95
CA LYS A 217 24.86 18.14 5.91
C LYS A 217 24.60 19.14 7.05
N HIS A 218 23.61 20.02 6.90
CA HIS A 218 23.19 20.99 7.94
C HIS A 218 22.00 20.47 8.75
N GLY A 219 21.59 19.22 8.54
CA GLY A 219 20.44 18.62 9.19
C GLY A 219 19.12 19.22 8.72
N ALA A 220 19.10 19.86 7.55
CA ALA A 220 17.89 20.40 6.94
C ALA A 220 17.29 19.44 5.92
N PHE A 221 15.96 19.38 5.86
CA PHE A 221 15.26 18.44 4.98
C PHE A 221 15.54 18.74 3.49
N ASN A 222 16.06 17.75 2.76
CA ASN A 222 16.50 17.93 1.37
C ASN A 222 15.35 17.83 0.37
N LYS A 223 14.49 18.87 0.35
CA LYS A 223 13.29 18.92 -0.50
C LYS A 223 13.58 18.69 -1.99
N LYS A 224 14.72 19.20 -2.50
CA LYS A 224 15.10 19.03 -3.91
C LYS A 224 15.35 17.56 -4.27
N HIS A 225 16.07 16.83 -3.41
CA HIS A 225 16.34 15.41 -3.63
C HIS A 225 15.05 14.58 -3.59
N ILE A 226 14.18 14.84 -2.63
CA ILE A 226 12.88 14.18 -2.49
C ILE A 226 11.96 14.45 -3.68
N ASN A 227 11.93 15.68 -4.19
CA ASN A 227 11.15 16.01 -5.39
C ASN A 227 11.63 15.22 -6.61
N ASN A 228 12.95 15.05 -6.78
CA ASN A 228 13.50 14.24 -7.87
C ASN A 228 13.14 12.75 -7.73
N PHE A 229 13.19 12.21 -6.50
CA PHE A 229 12.69 10.86 -6.21
C PHE A 229 11.21 10.72 -6.63
N TYR A 230 10.36 11.68 -6.27
CA TYR A 230 8.94 11.65 -6.61
C TYR A 230 8.68 11.78 -8.12
N PHE A 231 9.50 12.52 -8.84
CA PHE A 231 9.41 12.58 -10.30
C PHE A 231 9.61 11.19 -10.94
N ILE A 232 10.65 10.45 -10.52
CA ILE A 232 10.90 9.08 -10.98
C ILE A 232 9.76 8.14 -10.56
N TYR A 233 9.28 8.27 -9.32
CA TYR A 233 8.13 7.54 -8.81
C TYR A 233 6.90 7.71 -9.72
N TRP A 234 6.55 8.94 -10.11
CA TRP A 234 5.40 9.20 -10.98
C TRP A 234 5.58 8.65 -12.39
N ALA A 235 6.82 8.64 -12.92
CA ALA A 235 7.11 8.00 -14.20
C ALA A 235 6.91 6.48 -14.13
N ILE A 236 7.35 5.81 -13.05
CA ILE A 236 7.10 4.38 -12.84
C ILE A 236 5.59 4.11 -12.70
N GLN A 237 4.86 4.92 -11.93
CA GLN A 237 3.41 4.79 -11.77
C GLN A 237 2.68 4.87 -13.12
N LEU A 238 3.05 5.81 -13.98
CA LEU A 238 2.52 5.90 -15.34
C LEU A 238 2.83 4.62 -16.15
N GLY A 239 4.04 4.07 -16.02
CA GLY A 239 4.41 2.79 -16.63
C GLY A 239 3.56 1.61 -16.14
N ILE A 240 3.25 1.55 -14.84
CA ILE A 240 2.36 0.53 -14.25
C ILE A 240 0.95 0.64 -14.85
N ILE A 241 0.41 1.84 -15.02
CA ILE A 241 -0.90 2.06 -15.65
C ILE A 241 -0.92 1.53 -17.08
N TYR A 242 0.09 1.86 -17.91
CA TYR A 242 0.17 1.33 -19.28
C TYR A 242 0.31 -0.20 -19.30
N ALA A 243 1.12 -0.77 -18.43
CA ALA A 243 1.28 -2.23 -18.33
C ALA A 243 -0.02 -2.92 -17.90
N SER A 244 -0.80 -2.31 -17.00
CA SER A 244 -2.13 -2.80 -16.59
C SER A 244 -3.08 -2.86 -17.79
N VAL A 245 -3.16 -1.78 -18.57
CA VAL A 245 -4.03 -1.71 -19.75
C VAL A 245 -3.65 -2.78 -20.77
N LEU A 246 -2.35 -2.99 -21.01
CA LEU A 246 -1.87 -4.05 -21.91
C LEU A 246 -2.22 -5.45 -21.40
N TYR A 247 -2.13 -5.67 -20.09
CA TYR A 247 -2.54 -6.92 -19.46
C TYR A 247 -4.05 -7.17 -19.64
N ASP A 248 -4.89 -6.18 -19.39
CA ASP A 248 -6.35 -6.30 -19.56
C ASP A 248 -6.74 -6.56 -21.03
N ILE A 249 -6.11 -5.84 -21.98
CA ILE A 249 -6.31 -6.07 -23.42
C ILE A 249 -5.93 -7.50 -23.79
N SER A 250 -4.84 -8.03 -23.25
CA SER A 250 -4.41 -9.40 -23.53
C SER A 250 -5.42 -10.45 -23.04
N ILE A 251 -6.01 -10.25 -21.86
CA ILE A 251 -7.08 -11.11 -21.34
C ILE A 251 -8.30 -11.03 -22.25
N TYR A 252 -8.73 -9.80 -22.58
CA TYR A 252 -9.89 -9.56 -23.43
C TYR A 252 -9.76 -10.25 -24.80
N LEU A 253 -8.62 -10.10 -25.48
CA LEU A 253 -8.38 -10.72 -26.79
C LEU A 253 -8.43 -12.26 -26.72
N VAL A 254 -7.88 -12.84 -25.65
CA VAL A 254 -7.91 -14.30 -25.46
C VAL A 254 -9.32 -14.82 -25.20
N LEU A 255 -10.13 -14.08 -24.45
CA LEU A 255 -11.53 -14.42 -24.20
C LEU A 255 -12.41 -14.23 -25.45
N LYS A 256 -12.20 -13.16 -26.23
CA LYS A 256 -12.95 -12.85 -27.46
C LYS A 256 -12.75 -13.89 -28.56
N ASN A 257 -11.52 -14.37 -28.75
CA ASN A 257 -11.17 -15.33 -29.81
C ASN A 257 -11.78 -16.73 -29.65
N LYS A 258 -12.64 -16.96 -28.63
CA LYS A 258 -13.24 -18.26 -28.31
C LYS A 258 -14.72 -18.39 -28.65
N ASN A 259 -15.22 -17.63 -29.64
CA ASN A 259 -16.60 -17.71 -30.14
C ASN A 259 -17.65 -17.60 -29.03
N TYR A 260 -17.45 -16.69 -28.09
CA TYR A 260 -18.60 -16.11 -27.40
C TYR A 260 -19.26 -15.09 -28.33
N GLU A 261 -19.85 -15.57 -29.43
CA GLU A 261 -20.65 -14.75 -30.36
C GLU A 261 -21.88 -14.12 -29.66
N ASN A 262 -22.21 -14.58 -28.44
CA ASN A 262 -23.33 -14.12 -27.62
C ASN A 262 -22.95 -13.38 -26.33
N LEU A 263 -21.67 -13.04 -26.09
CA LEU A 263 -21.31 -12.12 -25.00
C LEU A 263 -21.13 -10.72 -25.60
N GLU A 264 -22.22 -9.96 -25.67
CA GLU A 264 -22.19 -8.51 -25.86
C GLU A 264 -21.52 -7.87 -24.64
N PHE A 265 -20.19 -7.91 -24.58
CA PHE A 265 -19.45 -7.11 -23.62
C PHE A 265 -19.44 -5.67 -24.11
N SER A 266 -20.21 -4.82 -23.43
CA SER A 266 -20.22 -3.38 -23.68
C SER A 266 -18.87 -2.79 -23.29
N PHE A 267 -18.31 -1.91 -24.12
CA PHE A 267 -17.10 -1.15 -23.78
C PHE A 267 -17.27 -0.34 -22.48
N GLU A 268 -18.52 -0.01 -22.14
CA GLU A 268 -18.89 0.68 -20.90
C GLU A 268 -18.91 -0.25 -19.69
N GLU A 269 -19.16 -1.54 -19.87
CA GLU A 269 -18.90 -2.56 -18.84
C GLU A 269 -17.41 -2.75 -18.66
N ILE A 270 -16.61 -2.73 -19.72
CA ILE A 270 -15.14 -2.80 -19.60
C ILE A 270 -14.61 -1.55 -18.90
N ARG A 271 -15.12 -0.34 -19.19
CA ARG A 271 -14.73 0.92 -18.54
C ARG A 271 -15.20 1.04 -17.08
N THR A 272 -16.44 0.62 -16.78
CA THR A 272 -17.00 0.57 -15.41
C THR A 272 -16.33 -0.52 -14.59
N SER A 273 -15.98 -1.62 -15.27
CA SER A 273 -15.08 -2.62 -14.75
C SER A 273 -13.71 -1.95 -14.54
N ILE A 274 -13.05 -1.24 -15.45
CA ILE A 274 -11.69 -0.66 -15.28
C ILE A 274 -11.56 0.22 -14.03
N SER A 275 -12.61 0.97 -13.68
CA SER A 275 -12.63 1.79 -12.45
C SER A 275 -12.84 0.99 -11.15
N ASN A 276 -13.25 -0.28 -11.24
CA ASN A 276 -13.61 -1.19 -10.12
C ASN A 276 -13.17 -2.68 -10.36
N LEU A 277 -12.23 -2.94 -11.29
CA LEU A 277 -12.24 -4.12 -12.20
C LEU A 277 -11.87 -5.41 -11.52
N GLN A 278 -10.86 -5.36 -10.68
CA GLN A 278 -10.31 -6.59 -10.13
C GLN A 278 -11.30 -7.30 -9.19
N TYR A 279 -12.24 -6.56 -8.57
CA TYR A 279 -13.04 -7.08 -7.46
C TYR A 279 -14.51 -7.31 -7.81
N PHE A 280 -15.11 -6.52 -8.69
CA PHE A 280 -16.41 -6.85 -9.25
C PHE A 280 -16.34 -8.08 -10.15
N ILE A 281 -15.21 -8.32 -10.84
CA ILE A 281 -15.02 -9.56 -11.61
C ILE A 281 -15.04 -10.77 -10.67
N ILE A 282 -14.38 -10.73 -9.51
CA ILE A 282 -14.46 -11.83 -8.52
C ILE A 282 -15.92 -12.06 -8.09
N PHE A 283 -16.66 -11.00 -7.79
CA PHE A 283 -18.02 -11.10 -7.29
C PHE A 283 -19.01 -11.60 -8.35
N ILE A 284 -18.96 -11.02 -9.55
CA ILE A 284 -19.77 -11.43 -10.71
C ILE A 284 -19.44 -12.86 -11.12
N ASP A 285 -18.17 -13.24 -11.10
CA ASP A 285 -17.71 -14.58 -11.43
C ASP A 285 -18.16 -15.63 -10.39
N GLN A 286 -18.22 -15.30 -9.09
CA GLN A 286 -18.84 -16.17 -8.08
C GLN A 286 -20.36 -16.32 -8.29
N ILE A 287 -21.06 -15.25 -8.66
CA ILE A 287 -22.50 -15.29 -8.99
C ILE A 287 -22.73 -16.14 -10.25
N LEU A 288 -21.95 -15.93 -11.30
CA LEU A 288 -22.05 -16.68 -12.56
C LEU A 288 -21.71 -18.17 -12.38
N LEU A 289 -20.71 -18.50 -11.56
CA LEU A 289 -20.41 -19.89 -11.19
C LEU A 289 -21.56 -20.53 -10.40
N HIS A 290 -22.17 -19.79 -9.48
CA HIS A 290 -23.31 -20.29 -8.71
C HIS A 290 -24.51 -20.56 -9.62
N ILE A 291 -24.83 -19.63 -10.53
CA ILE A 291 -25.89 -19.78 -11.53
C ILE A 291 -25.60 -20.93 -12.51
N SER A 292 -24.36 -21.07 -12.98
CA SER A 292 -23.94 -22.13 -13.88
C SER A 292 -24.08 -23.52 -13.23
N ASN A 293 -23.62 -23.67 -11.98
CA ASN A 293 -23.77 -24.92 -11.22
C ASN A 293 -25.25 -25.25 -10.92
N ASN A 294 -26.09 -24.24 -10.65
CA ASN A 294 -27.53 -24.45 -10.42
C ASN A 294 -28.30 -24.81 -11.70
N LYS A 295 -27.89 -24.28 -12.86
CA LYS A 295 -28.45 -24.71 -14.15
C LYS A 295 -28.02 -26.13 -14.49
N ARG A 296 -26.76 -26.49 -14.20
CA ARG A 296 -26.22 -27.82 -14.44
C ARG A 296 -26.92 -28.89 -13.57
N SER A 297 -27.20 -28.62 -12.29
CA SER A 297 -27.93 -29.54 -11.41
C SER A 297 -29.39 -29.75 -11.84
N ARG A 298 -30.07 -28.71 -12.35
CA ARG A 298 -31.44 -28.82 -12.92
C ARG A 298 -31.49 -29.68 -14.19
N ILE A 299 -30.49 -29.57 -15.06
CA ILE A 299 -30.44 -30.38 -16.29
C ILE A 299 -30.32 -31.88 -15.94
N TYR A 300 -29.49 -32.24 -14.95
CA TYR A 300 -29.37 -33.65 -14.52
C TYR A 300 -30.64 -34.20 -13.82
N THR A 301 -31.41 -33.37 -13.15
CA THR A 301 -32.70 -33.80 -12.57
C THR A 301 -33.76 -34.04 -13.63
N VAL A 302 -33.81 -33.22 -14.69
CA VAL A 302 -34.72 -33.41 -15.82
C VAL A 302 -34.37 -34.67 -16.63
N PHE A 303 -33.08 -34.94 -16.85
CA PHE A 303 -32.63 -36.16 -17.55
C PHE A 303 -32.89 -37.45 -16.76
N ASN A 304 -32.77 -37.44 -15.43
CA ASN A 304 -33.12 -38.63 -14.62
C ASN A 304 -34.64 -38.90 -14.57
N PHE A 305 -35.48 -37.88 -14.77
CA PHE A 305 -36.94 -38.07 -14.87
C PHE A 305 -37.38 -38.67 -16.22
N THR A 306 -36.58 -38.53 -17.28
CA THR A 306 -36.92 -39.04 -18.62
C THR A 306 -36.46 -40.48 -18.86
N TYR A 307 -35.53 -41.00 -18.06
CA TYR A 307 -35.00 -42.37 -18.21
C TYR A 307 -35.71 -43.43 -17.35
N ASN A 308 -36.72 -43.05 -16.56
CA ASN A 308 -37.45 -43.93 -15.65
C ASN A 308 -38.93 -44.09 -16.02
N LYS A 309 -39.26 -44.05 -17.32
CA LYS A 309 -40.59 -44.33 -17.83
C LYS A 309 -40.58 -45.36 -18.94
#